data_AF-A0A4R3UIW3-F1
#
_entry.id   AF-A0A4R3UIW3-F1
#
_cell.length_a   1.000
_cell.length_b   1.000
_cell.length_c   1.000
_cell.angle_alpha   90.00
_cell.angle_beta   90.00
_cell.angle_gamma   90.00
#
_symmetry.space_group_name_H-M   'P 1'
#
loop_
_entity.id
_entity.type
_entity.pdbx_description
1 polymer ?
#
loop_
_entity_poly.entity_id
_entity_poly.type
_entity_poly.pdbx_seq_one_letter_code
_entity_poly.pdbx_strand_id
1 'polypeptide(L)'
;MPSFSTARFLRVVWLSALYDLVVTAPFATPWTFELSRAQLSAVNQSLGGPALPGFATVQTLFALLMGSLVLVWAVLRLRGATLRLGRYDAAGRLLFSLWMGWAWAQGGLPVLALFLVPELAWAVLQL
;
A
#
# COMPACT_ATOMS: atom_id res chain seq x y z
N MET A 1 -15.47 -15.62 16.34
CA MET A 1 -14.33 -14.81 15.86
C MET A 1 -13.21 -14.94 16.88
N PRO A 2 -11.99 -15.36 16.51
CA PRO A 2 -10.92 -15.50 17.50
C PRO A 2 -10.61 -14.11 18.06
N SER A 3 -10.79 -13.93 19.37
CA SER A 3 -10.44 -12.69 20.05
C SER A 3 -8.92 -12.57 20.11
N PHE A 4 -8.35 -11.65 19.32
CA PHE A 4 -6.95 -11.29 19.49
C PHE A 4 -6.76 -10.71 20.90
N SER A 5 -5.71 -11.15 21.61
CA SER A 5 -5.27 -10.41 22.79
C SER A 5 -4.78 -9.03 22.34
N THR A 6 -4.99 -7.99 23.15
CA THR A 6 -4.61 -6.60 22.81
C THR A 6 -3.15 -6.52 22.35
N ALA A 7 -2.24 -7.26 22.99
CA ALA A 7 -0.84 -7.32 22.59
C ALA A 7 -0.61 -7.90 21.18
N ARG A 8 -1.40 -8.90 20.77
CA ARG A 8 -1.30 -9.50 19.44
C ARG A 8 -1.85 -8.56 18.36
N PHE A 9 -2.94 -7.86 18.64
CA PHE A 9 -3.46 -6.83 17.75
C PHE A 9 -2.45 -5.68 17.53
N LEU A 10 -1.83 -5.19 18.61
CA LEU A 10 -0.83 -4.12 18.49
C LEU A 10 0.41 -4.57 17.69
N ARG A 11 0.82 -5.84 17.80
CA ARG A 11 1.87 -6.40 16.94
C ARG A 11 1.47 -6.43 15.46
N VAL A 12 0.21 -6.78 15.15
CA VAL A 12 -0.31 -6.74 13.77
C VAL A 12 -0.25 -5.31 13.21
N VAL A 13 -0.70 -4.31 13.98
CA VAL A 13 -0.64 -2.89 13.58
C VAL A 13 0.79 -2.40 13.40
N TRP A 14 1.73 -2.89 14.21
CA TRP A 14 3.13 -2.54 14.08
C TRP A 14 3.77 -3.18 12.83
N LEU A 15 3.49 -4.46 12.59
CA LEU A 15 3.99 -5.18 11.41
C LEU A 15 3.41 -4.61 10.10
N SER A 16 2.13 -4.25 10.10
CA SER A 16 1.50 -3.60 8.94
C SER A 16 2.13 -2.24 8.65
N ALA A 17 2.48 -1.48 9.69
CA ALA A 17 3.19 -0.21 9.54
C ALA A 17 4.61 -0.39 9.00
N LEU A 18 5.32 -1.45 9.43
CA LEU A 18 6.63 -1.79 8.87
C LEU A 18 6.53 -2.16 7.38
N TYR A 19 5.52 -2.95 7.01
CA TYR A 19 5.22 -3.29 5.62
C TYR A 19 5.00 -2.03 4.78
N ASP A 20 4.13 -1.11 5.25
CA ASP A 20 3.87 0.13 4.53
C ASP A 20 5.15 0.98 4.39
N LEU A 21 6.01 1.02 5.41
CA LEU A 21 7.27 1.77 5.34
C LEU A 21 8.17 1.21 4.22
N VAL A 22 8.35 -0.11 4.16
CA VAL A 22 9.23 -0.77 3.18
C VAL A 22 8.67 -0.66 1.77
N VAL A 23 7.38 -0.93 1.60
CA VAL A 23 6.72 -0.93 0.28
C VAL A 23 6.62 0.49 -0.29
N THR A 24 6.42 1.50 0.56
CA THR A 24 6.15 2.87 0.11
C THR A 24 7.39 3.77 0.09
N ALA A 25 8.49 3.39 0.75
CA ALA A 25 9.75 4.14 0.72
C ALA A 25 10.25 4.47 -0.71
N PRO A 26 10.16 3.56 -1.70
CA PRO A 26 10.57 3.86 -3.07
C PRO A 26 9.70 4.94 -3.76
N PHE A 27 8.52 5.23 -3.24
CA PHE A 27 7.63 6.29 -3.76
C PHE A 27 7.94 7.67 -3.17
N ALA A 28 8.98 7.83 -2.33
CA ALA A 28 9.29 9.11 -1.69
C ALA A 28 10.09 10.07 -2.57
N THR A 29 10.83 9.56 -3.56
CA THR A 29 11.70 10.38 -4.43
C THR A 29 11.45 10.11 -5.91
N PRO A 30 11.63 11.12 -6.80
CA PRO A 30 11.35 10.95 -8.22
C PRO A 30 12.15 9.82 -8.89
N TRP A 31 13.42 9.67 -8.53
CA TRP A 31 14.32 8.66 -9.11
C TRP A 31 13.99 7.24 -8.61
N THR A 32 13.70 7.07 -7.32
CA THR A 32 13.27 5.75 -6.80
C THR A 32 11.89 5.36 -7.32
N PHE A 33 11.00 6.34 -7.52
CA PHE A 33 9.67 6.11 -8.05
C PHE A 33 9.74 5.57 -9.48
N GLU A 34 10.53 6.22 -10.35
CA GLU A 34 10.65 5.79 -11.74
C GLU A 34 11.29 4.40 -11.87
N LEU A 35 12.30 4.10 -11.06
CA LEU A 35 12.89 2.75 -10.99
C LEU A 35 11.84 1.71 -10.57
N SER A 36 11.07 2.00 -9.53
CA SER A 36 10.04 1.09 -9.02
C SER A 36 8.92 0.90 -10.03
N ARG A 37 8.51 1.98 -10.72
CA ARG A 37 7.52 1.92 -11.80
C ARG A 37 8.00 1.04 -12.95
N ALA A 38 9.25 1.17 -13.38
CA ALA A 38 9.83 0.34 -14.43
C ALA A 38 9.84 -1.15 -14.04
N GLN A 39 10.22 -1.46 -12.80
CA GLN A 39 10.18 -2.83 -12.27
C GLN A 39 8.75 -3.38 -12.22
N LEU A 40 7.80 -2.60 -11.69
CA LEU A 40 6.38 -3.00 -11.64
C LEU A 40 5.79 -3.17 -13.04
N SER A 41 6.23 -2.37 -14.02
CA SER A 41 5.83 -2.51 -15.41
C SER A 41 6.33 -3.83 -16.01
N ALA A 42 7.57 -4.21 -15.72
CA ALA A 42 8.13 -5.49 -16.16
C ALA A 42 7.37 -6.67 -15.52
N VAL A 43 7.06 -6.58 -14.23
CA VAL A 43 6.26 -7.59 -13.53
C VAL A 43 4.85 -7.67 -14.11
N ASN A 44 4.18 -6.54 -14.34
CA ASN A 44 2.84 -6.52 -14.92
C ASN A 44 2.79 -7.20 -16.29
N GLN A 45 3.79 -6.93 -17.13
CA GLN A 45 3.94 -7.57 -18.44
C GLN A 45 4.20 -9.08 -18.33
N SER A 46 5.03 -9.51 -17.37
CA SER A 46 5.27 -10.94 -17.13
C SER A 46 4.01 -11.69 -16.66
N LEU A 47 3.07 -10.98 -16.04
CA LEU A 47 1.76 -11.49 -15.62
C LEU A 47 0.69 -11.40 -16.72
N GLY A 48 1.06 -10.98 -17.94
CA GLY A 48 0.15 -10.85 -19.09
C GLY A 48 -0.62 -9.53 -19.17
N GLY A 49 -0.28 -8.55 -18.32
CA GLY A 49 -0.84 -7.20 -18.38
C GLY A 49 -0.09 -6.27 -19.36
N PRO A 50 -0.63 -5.08 -19.64
CA PRO A 50 0.04 -4.08 -20.47
C PRO A 50 1.23 -3.42 -19.75
N ALA A 51 2.10 -2.74 -20.49
CA ALA A 51 3.12 -1.90 -19.86
C ALA A 51 2.46 -0.76 -19.05
N LEU A 52 2.98 -0.48 -17.85
CA LEU A 52 2.49 0.65 -17.06
C LEU A 52 2.85 1.97 -17.77
N PRO A 53 1.91 2.94 -17.83
CA PRO A 53 2.16 4.21 -18.47
C PRO A 53 3.28 4.98 -17.76
N GLY A 54 4.00 5.79 -18.53
CA GLY A 54 4.89 6.81 -17.96
C GLY A 54 4.06 7.89 -17.28
N PHE A 55 4.55 8.41 -16.15
CA PHE A 55 3.93 9.55 -15.48
C PHE A 55 4.62 10.84 -15.91
N ALA A 56 3.85 11.88 -16.24
CA ALA A 56 4.42 13.21 -16.39
C ALA A 56 4.65 13.83 -15.00
N THR A 57 5.18 15.06 -14.97
CA THR A 57 5.62 15.72 -13.74
C THR A 57 4.52 15.82 -12.68
N VAL A 58 3.29 16.17 -13.09
CA VAL A 58 2.17 16.38 -12.15
C VAL A 58 1.68 15.06 -11.57
N GLN A 59 1.58 13.99 -12.38
CA GLN A 59 1.19 12.67 -11.88
C GLN A 59 2.27 12.09 -10.95
N THR A 60 3.54 12.30 -11.29
CA THR A 60 4.67 11.94 -10.42
C THR A 60 4.57 12.69 -9.09
N LEU A 61 4.30 14.00 -9.10
CA LEU A 61 4.08 14.78 -7.89
C LEU A 61 2.99 14.16 -7.00
N PHE A 62 1.83 13.79 -7.56
CA PHE A 62 0.77 13.14 -6.78
C PHE A 62 1.21 11.80 -6.17
N ALA A 63 1.97 11.00 -6.92
CA ALA A 63 2.52 9.75 -6.40
C ALA A 63 3.48 9.99 -5.22
N LEU A 64 4.35 10.99 -5.32
CA LEU A 64 5.29 11.35 -4.25
C LEU A 64 4.58 11.90 -3.01
N LEU A 65 3.56 12.74 -3.19
CA LEU A 65 2.74 13.26 -2.10
C LEU A 65 2.00 12.14 -1.37
N MET A 66 1.39 11.21 -2.12
CA MET A 66 0.72 10.04 -1.54
C MET A 66 1.71 9.15 -0.79
N GLY A 67 2.87 8.84 -1.40
CA GLY A 67 3.91 8.06 -0.76
C GLY A 67 4.42 8.69 0.54
N SER A 68 4.59 10.02 0.55
CA SER A 68 5.00 10.78 1.73
C SER A 68 3.97 10.69 2.87
N LEU A 69 2.67 10.78 2.55
CA LEU A 69 1.62 10.62 3.56
C LEU A 69 1.62 9.22 4.18
N VAL A 70 1.77 8.17 3.36
CA VAL A 70 1.84 6.79 3.83
C VAL A 70 3.07 6.57 4.72
N LEU A 71 4.23 7.16 4.37
CA LEU A 71 5.44 7.09 5.19
C LEU A 71 5.26 7.76 6.56
N VAL A 72 4.69 8.97 6.60
CA VAL A 72 4.39 9.65 7.87
C VAL A 72 3.44 8.81 8.72
N TRP A 73 2.40 8.23 8.10
CA TRP A 73 1.43 7.37 8.76
C TRP A 73 2.05 6.05 9.29
N ALA A 74 2.96 5.44 8.52
CA ALA A 74 3.72 4.27 8.93
C ALA A 74 4.59 4.57 10.15
N VAL A 75 5.36 5.67 10.13
CA VAL A 75 6.20 6.08 11.27
C VAL A 75 5.37 6.34 12.52
N LEU A 76 4.20 6.98 12.38
CA LEU A 76 3.28 7.22 13.51
C LEU A 76 2.86 5.89 14.18
N ARG A 77 2.42 4.91 13.38
CA ARG A 77 2.02 3.59 13.90
C ARG A 77 3.19 2.80 14.48
N LEU A 78 4.38 2.89 13.90
CA LEU A 78 5.59 2.24 14.43
C LEU A 78 5.99 2.79 15.81
N ARG A 79 5.84 4.10 16.03
CA ARG A 79 6.21 4.76 17.28
C ARG A 79 5.17 4.62 18.40
N GLY A 80 3.91 4.40 18.06
CA GLY A 80 2.83 4.40 19.04
C GLY A 80 1.60 3.66 18.56
N ALA A 81 1.72 2.36 18.27
CA ALA A 81 0.59 1.53 17.86
C ALA A 81 -0.52 1.56 18.93
N THR A 82 -1.74 1.89 18.51
CA THR A 82 -2.94 1.86 19.36
C THR A 82 -4.09 1.17 18.64
N LEU A 83 -5.10 0.72 19.39
CA LEU A 83 -6.32 0.13 18.81
C LEU A 83 -7.00 1.10 17.83
N ARG A 84 -7.05 2.38 18.18
CA ARG A 84 -7.68 3.42 17.35
C ARG A 84 -6.94 3.60 16.03
N LEU A 85 -5.61 3.64 16.05
CA LEU A 85 -4.80 3.73 14.82
C LEU A 85 -4.96 2.50 13.95
N GLY A 86 -5.06 1.29 14.53
CA GLY A 86 -5.34 0.07 13.78
C GLY A 86 -6.69 0.08 13.06
N ARG A 87 -7.75 0.63 13.70
CA ARG A 87 -9.08 0.77 13.07
C ARG A 87 -9.07 1.74 11.89
N TYR A 88 -8.39 2.88 12.04
CA TYR A 88 -8.22 3.81 10.93
C TYR A 88 -7.35 3.24 9.81
N ASP A 89 -6.34 2.46 10.16
CA ASP A 89 -5.53 1.73 9.19
C ASP A 89 -6.39 0.76 8.37
N ALA A 90 -7.21 -0.06 9.03
CA ALA A 90 -8.13 -0.97 8.36
C ALA A 90 -9.05 -0.25 7.36
N ALA A 91 -9.62 0.90 7.75
CA ALA A 91 -10.44 1.72 6.85
C ALA A 91 -9.64 2.25 5.64
N GLY A 92 -8.40 2.71 5.87
CA GLY A 92 -7.51 3.14 4.80
C GLY A 92 -7.16 2.01 3.84
N ARG A 93 -6.89 0.81 4.35
CA ARG A 93 -6.59 -0.39 3.54
C ARG A 93 -7.78 -0.85 2.71
N LEU A 94 -8.99 -0.78 3.27
CA LEU A 94 -10.22 -1.04 2.50
C LEU A 94 -10.39 -0.01 1.38
N LEU A 95 -10.08 1.27 1.63
CA LEU A 95 -10.15 2.32 0.63
C LEU A 95 -9.11 2.11 -0.49
N PHE A 96 -7.86 1.79 -0.13
CA PHE A 96 -6.83 1.43 -1.11
C PHE A 96 -7.23 0.20 -1.92
N SER A 97 -7.76 -0.83 -1.26
CA SER A 97 -8.25 -2.05 -1.90
C SER A 97 -9.37 -1.76 -2.91
N LEU A 98 -10.32 -0.90 -2.54
CA LEU A 98 -11.40 -0.47 -3.42
C LEU A 98 -10.86 0.19 -4.69
N TRP A 99 -9.92 1.14 -4.56
CA TRP A 99 -9.35 1.85 -5.70
C TRP A 99 -8.43 0.99 -6.56
N MET A 100 -7.67 0.08 -5.97
CA MET A 100 -6.88 -0.91 -6.72
C MET A 100 -7.78 -1.87 -7.48
N GLY A 101 -8.89 -2.32 -6.89
CA GLY A 101 -9.89 -3.15 -7.57
C GLY A 101 -10.53 -2.42 -8.74
N TRP A 102 -10.91 -1.15 -8.55
CA TRP A 102 -11.42 -0.30 -9.64
C TRP A 102 -10.39 -0.13 -10.76
N ALA A 103 -9.13 0.19 -10.42
CA ALA A 103 -8.06 0.39 -11.41
C ALA A 103 -7.73 -0.89 -12.18
N TRP A 104 -7.76 -2.06 -11.51
CA TRP A 104 -7.63 -3.35 -12.19
C TRP A 104 -8.76 -3.52 -13.20
N ALA A 105 -10.03 -3.34 -12.78
CA ALA A 105 -11.18 -3.51 -13.64
C ALA A 105 -11.14 -2.62 -14.90
N GLN A 106 -10.57 -1.42 -14.81
CA GLN A 106 -10.44 -0.50 -15.95
C GLN A 106 -9.19 -0.77 -16.81
N GLY A 107 -8.06 -1.09 -16.17
CA GLY A 107 -6.74 -1.09 -16.83
C GLY A 107 -6.15 -2.46 -17.12
N GLY A 108 -6.77 -3.54 -16.64
CA GLY A 108 -6.24 -4.90 -16.82
C GLY A 108 -4.83 -5.06 -16.25
N LEU A 109 -4.60 -4.54 -15.03
CA LEU A 109 -3.28 -4.48 -14.39
C LEU A 109 -3.11 -5.59 -13.33
N PRO A 110 -2.74 -6.83 -13.71
CA PRO A 110 -2.58 -7.94 -12.78
C PRO A 110 -1.55 -7.71 -11.68
N VAL A 111 -0.56 -6.82 -11.90
CA VAL A 111 0.42 -6.43 -10.86
C VAL A 111 -0.27 -5.85 -9.62
N LEU A 112 -1.47 -5.27 -9.75
CA LEU A 112 -2.24 -4.77 -8.62
C LEU A 112 -2.64 -5.88 -7.65
N ALA A 113 -2.71 -7.13 -8.08
CA ALA A 113 -2.96 -8.29 -7.20
C ALA A 113 -1.92 -8.40 -6.09
N LEU A 114 -0.65 -8.08 -6.40
CA LEU A 114 0.47 -8.15 -5.46
C LEU A 114 0.32 -7.18 -4.29
N PHE A 115 -0.48 -6.12 -4.48
CA PHE A 115 -0.79 -5.14 -3.45
C PHE A 115 -2.18 -5.38 -2.85
N LEU A 116 -3.18 -5.64 -3.68
CA LEU A 116 -4.57 -5.84 -3.27
C LEU A 116 -4.75 -6.99 -2.28
N VAL A 117 -4.09 -8.14 -2.52
CA VAL A 117 -4.24 -9.30 -1.64
C VAL A 117 -3.66 -9.03 -0.24
N PRO A 118 -2.41 -8.53 -0.09
CA PRO A 118 -1.91 -8.11 1.22
C PRO A 118 -2.76 -7.04 1.89
N GLU A 119 -3.23 -6.02 1.15
CA GLU A 119 -4.03 -4.93 1.71
C GLU A 119 -5.34 -5.44 2.32
N LEU A 120 -6.05 -6.32 1.62
CA LEU A 120 -7.26 -6.97 2.14
C LEU A 120 -6.96 -7.86 3.35
N ALA A 121 -5.85 -8.62 3.33
CA ALA A 121 -5.46 -9.47 4.45
C ALA A 121 -5.19 -8.63 5.71
N TRP A 122 -4.43 -7.54 5.59
CA TRP A 122 -4.18 -6.61 6.70
C TRP A 122 -5.46 -5.93 7.19
N ALA A 123 -6.34 -5.50 6.28
CA ALA A 123 -7.62 -4.90 6.64
C ALA A 123 -8.46 -5.86 7.51
N VAL A 124 -8.60 -7.12 7.09
CA VAL A 124 -9.35 -8.15 7.82
C VAL A 124 -8.74 -8.41 9.20
N LEU A 125 -7.42 -8.41 9.32
CA LEU A 125 -6.73 -8.63 10.60
C LEU A 125 -6.86 -7.45 11.59
N GLN A 126 -7.25 -6.26 11.11
CA GLN A 126 -7.35 -5.04 11.91
C GLN A 126 -8.79 -4.57 12.17
N LEU A 127 -9.79 -5.21 11.56
CA LEU A 127 -11.22 -5.05 11.87
C LEU A 127 -11.61 -5.72 13.20
#